data_AF-A0A5J4P6F7-F1
#
_entry.id   AF-A0A5J4P6F7-F1
#
_cell.length_a   1.000
_cell.length_b   1.000
_cell.length_c   1.000
_cell.angle_alpha   90.00
_cell.angle_beta   90.00
_cell.angle_gamma   90.00
#
_symmetry.space_group_name_H-M   'P 1'
#
loop_
_entity.id
_entity.type
_entity.pdbx_description
1 polymer ?
#
loop_
_entity_poly.entity_id
_entity_poly.type
_entity_poly.pdbx_seq_one_letter_code
_entity_poly.pdbx_strand_id
1 'polypeptide(L)'
;GNITKSIMSRFYFQSLGEYRTLLEQFNVTAEEIKGEHEGKPYNGILYFVTDEKGNKLGRPLKSSLFGKEVGYEALQKHYELSKDAVEKKKIRENLRPVIAQAMQKASSREGLKRLMREKGIGVVFRENEAGRIYGITFIDYQNRTVLNGSRLGKEFSANVFNELFDNNSKQRNETRHKATDNQPRG
;
A
#
# COMPACT_ATOMS: atom_id res chain seq x y z
N GLY A 1 13.45 -19.28 6.88
CA GLY A 1 11.97 -19.21 6.97
C GLY A 1 11.43 -18.58 5.70
N ASN A 2 10.27 -19.02 5.22
CA ASN A 2 9.64 -18.43 4.03
C ASN A 2 9.21 -16.98 4.31
N ILE A 3 9.42 -16.07 3.35
CA ILE A 3 9.05 -14.64 3.45
C ILE A 3 7.56 -14.46 3.80
N THR A 4 6.68 -15.32 3.28
CA THR A 4 5.24 -15.29 3.57
C THR A 4 4.95 -15.49 5.06
N LYS A 5 5.55 -16.51 5.67
CA LYS A 5 5.46 -16.76 7.13
C LYS A 5 6.10 -15.65 7.96
N SER A 6 7.22 -15.10 7.47
CA SER A 6 7.90 -14.00 8.15
C SER A 6 7.03 -12.74 8.18
N ILE A 7 6.32 -12.42 7.10
CA ILE A 7 5.41 -11.28 7.05
C ILE A 7 4.19 -11.52 7.93
N MET A 8 3.54 -12.68 7.82
CA MET A 8 2.39 -13.07 8.67
C MET A 8 2.71 -12.93 10.17
N SER A 9 3.90 -13.35 10.60
CA SER A 9 4.27 -13.31 12.03
C SER A 9 4.71 -11.95 12.54
N ARG A 10 5.10 -11.01 11.66
CA ARG A 10 5.74 -9.76 12.07
C ARG A 10 4.88 -8.52 11.85
N PHE A 11 3.95 -8.55 10.89
CA PHE A 11 3.16 -7.38 10.52
C PHE A 11 1.67 -7.58 10.72
N TYR A 12 1.00 -6.52 11.15
CA TYR A 12 -0.45 -6.43 11.16
C TYR A 12 -0.96 -5.88 9.82
N PHE A 13 -1.93 -6.57 9.22
CA PHE A 13 -2.62 -6.16 8.01
C PHE A 13 -3.99 -6.80 7.99
N GLN A 14 -4.96 -6.16 7.35
CA GLN A 14 -6.38 -6.51 7.46
C GLN A 14 -6.99 -6.87 6.09
N SER A 15 -6.16 -7.07 5.07
CA SER A 15 -6.61 -7.44 3.73
C SER A 15 -5.48 -8.06 2.91
N LEU A 16 -5.86 -8.80 1.87
CA LEU A 16 -4.90 -9.35 0.91
C LEU A 16 -4.15 -8.23 0.17
N GLY A 17 -4.83 -7.11 -0.10
CA GLY A 17 -4.21 -5.95 -0.72
C GLY A 17 -3.06 -5.36 0.11
N GLU A 18 -3.22 -5.28 1.44
CA GLU A 18 -2.16 -4.81 2.35
C GLU A 18 -1.05 -5.85 2.51
N TYR A 19 -1.41 -7.13 2.58
CA TYR A 19 -0.43 -8.23 2.62
C TYR A 19 0.45 -8.26 1.35
N ARG A 20 -0.17 -8.15 0.17
CA ARG A 20 0.54 -8.04 -1.12
C ARG A 20 1.52 -6.89 -1.12
N THR A 21 1.14 -5.72 -0.62
CA THR A 21 2.03 -4.55 -0.58
C THR A 21 3.35 -4.84 0.16
N LEU A 22 3.32 -5.69 1.20
CA LEU A 22 4.55 -6.14 1.87
C LEU A 22 5.31 -7.18 1.06
N LEU A 23 4.62 -8.18 0.52
CA LEU A 23 5.26 -9.22 -0.30
C LEU A 23 5.99 -8.63 -1.50
N GLU A 24 5.41 -7.61 -2.12
CA GLU A 24 5.94 -6.95 -3.32
C GLU A 24 7.27 -6.23 -3.04
N GLN A 25 7.56 -5.89 -1.77
CA GLN A 25 8.89 -5.39 -1.37
C GLN A 25 10.00 -6.46 -1.48
N PHE A 26 9.62 -7.72 -1.64
CA PHE A 26 10.51 -8.88 -1.74
C PHE A 26 10.32 -9.63 -3.08
N ASN A 27 9.79 -8.95 -4.10
CA ASN A 27 9.52 -9.53 -5.42
C ASN A 27 8.62 -10.77 -5.35
N VAL A 28 7.62 -10.74 -4.47
CA VAL A 28 6.59 -11.77 -4.34
C VAL A 28 5.23 -11.10 -4.37
N THR A 29 4.23 -11.76 -4.96
CA THR A 29 2.83 -11.37 -4.81
C THR A 29 1.96 -12.59 -4.50
N ALA A 30 0.69 -12.36 -4.18
CA ALA A 30 -0.25 -13.41 -3.81
C ALA A 30 -1.60 -13.23 -4.49
N GLU A 31 -2.32 -14.28 -4.81
CA GLU A 31 -3.68 -14.21 -5.34
C GLU A 31 -4.61 -15.16 -4.63
N GLU A 32 -5.80 -14.64 -4.29
CA GLU A 32 -6.89 -15.48 -3.85
C GLU A 32 -7.51 -16.16 -5.08
N ILE A 33 -7.66 -17.47 -4.98
CA ILE A 33 -8.37 -18.27 -5.97
C ILE A 33 -9.58 -18.91 -5.30
N LYS A 34 -10.65 -19.05 -6.06
CA LYS A 34 -11.82 -19.84 -5.69
C LYS A 34 -11.89 -21.03 -6.62
N GLY A 35 -12.21 -22.18 -6.08
CA GLY A 35 -12.35 -23.40 -6.86
C GLY A 35 -13.28 -24.38 -6.19
N GLU A 36 -13.37 -25.56 -6.77
CA GLU A 36 -14.15 -26.67 -6.27
C GLU A 36 -13.28 -27.92 -6.29
N HIS A 37 -13.38 -28.74 -5.24
CA HIS A 37 -12.76 -30.06 -5.20
C HIS A 37 -13.79 -31.04 -4.65
N GLU A 38 -14.11 -32.07 -5.44
CA GLU A 38 -15.12 -33.08 -5.07
C GLU A 38 -16.48 -32.47 -4.67
N GLY A 39 -16.95 -31.47 -5.42
CA GLY A 39 -18.22 -30.78 -5.11
C GLY A 39 -18.15 -29.79 -3.95
N LYS A 40 -17.00 -29.64 -3.28
CA LYS A 40 -16.83 -28.71 -2.16
C LYS A 40 -16.10 -27.45 -2.63
N PRO A 41 -16.69 -26.25 -2.47
CA PRO A 41 -15.99 -25.01 -2.78
C PRO A 41 -14.82 -24.83 -1.82
N TYR A 42 -13.70 -24.33 -2.34
CA TYR A 42 -12.55 -23.95 -1.53
C TYR A 42 -11.99 -22.61 -1.98
N ASN A 43 -11.42 -21.88 -1.01
CA ASN A 43 -10.65 -20.66 -1.25
C ASN A 43 -9.17 -20.96 -0.99
N GLY A 44 -8.32 -20.67 -1.96
CA GLY A 44 -6.88 -20.91 -1.89
C GLY A 44 -6.09 -19.62 -2.07
N ILE A 45 -4.81 -19.66 -1.73
CA ILE A 45 -3.86 -18.59 -2.03
C ILE A 45 -2.77 -19.15 -2.95
N LEU A 46 -2.52 -18.46 -4.06
CA LEU A 46 -1.37 -18.69 -4.93
C LEU A 46 -0.31 -17.62 -4.66
N TYR A 47 0.95 -17.99 -4.64
CA TYR A 47 2.08 -17.08 -4.54
C TYR A 47 2.85 -17.08 -5.85
N PHE A 48 3.37 -15.92 -6.24
CA PHE A 48 4.14 -15.73 -7.46
C PHE A 48 5.41 -14.98 -7.13
N VAL A 49 6.52 -15.38 -7.74
CA VAL A 49 7.72 -14.53 -7.82
C VAL A 49 7.45 -13.48 -8.89
N THR A 50 7.94 -12.26 -8.70
CA THR A 50 7.84 -11.19 -9.67
C THR A 50 9.20 -10.69 -10.11
N ASP A 51 9.29 -10.05 -11.27
CA ASP A 51 10.45 -9.23 -11.60
C ASP A 51 10.43 -7.90 -10.82
N GLU A 52 11.39 -7.02 -11.10
CA GLU A 52 11.50 -5.68 -10.51
C GLU A 52 10.35 -4.74 -10.90
N LYS A 53 9.66 -5.04 -12.01
CA LYS A 53 8.51 -4.29 -12.51
C LYS A 53 7.18 -4.83 -11.97
N GLY A 54 7.21 -5.92 -11.19
CA GLY A 54 6.02 -6.58 -10.63
C GLY A 54 5.36 -7.60 -11.57
N ASN A 55 5.97 -7.92 -12.71
CA ASN A 55 5.45 -8.95 -13.62
C ASN A 55 5.67 -10.34 -13.02
N LYS A 56 4.64 -11.19 -13.05
CA LYS A 56 4.71 -12.57 -12.53
C LYS A 56 5.68 -13.42 -13.36
N LEU A 57 6.54 -14.16 -12.68
CA LEU A 57 7.51 -15.07 -13.28
C LEU A 57 7.17 -16.52 -12.93
N GLY A 58 7.30 -17.40 -13.94
CA GLY A 58 7.16 -18.83 -13.76
C GLY A 58 5.76 -19.29 -13.35
N ARG A 59 5.68 -20.44 -12.68
CA ARG A 59 4.42 -21.07 -12.26
C ARG A 59 4.02 -20.61 -10.85
N PRO A 60 2.71 -20.45 -10.57
CA PRO A 60 2.24 -20.17 -9.22
C PRO A 60 2.60 -21.28 -8.23
N LEU A 61 2.88 -20.88 -6.99
CA LEU A 61 3.08 -21.77 -5.85
C LEU A 61 1.82 -21.76 -4.96
N LYS A 62 1.19 -22.93 -4.79
CA LYS A 62 0.02 -23.07 -3.92
C LYS A 62 0.42 -22.86 -2.45
N SER A 63 -0.41 -22.17 -1.67
CA SER A 63 -0.16 -21.96 -0.23
C SER A 63 0.01 -23.26 0.55
N SER A 64 -0.62 -24.35 0.11
CA SER A 64 -0.47 -25.68 0.71
C SER A 64 0.99 -26.19 0.72
N LEU A 65 1.83 -25.76 -0.23
CA LEU A 65 3.26 -26.07 -0.25
C LEU A 65 4.02 -25.44 0.93
N PHE A 66 3.47 -24.38 1.51
CA PHE A 66 4.08 -23.64 2.61
C PHE A 66 3.42 -23.94 3.96
N GLY A 67 2.39 -24.79 3.98
CA GLY A 67 1.61 -25.13 5.16
C GLY A 67 0.42 -24.19 5.42
N LYS A 68 -0.41 -24.55 6.40
CA LYS A 68 -1.70 -23.91 6.67
C LYS A 68 -1.58 -22.43 7.12
N GLU A 69 -0.45 -22.04 7.70
CA GLU A 69 -0.19 -20.72 8.29
C GLU A 69 -0.22 -19.55 7.29
N VAL A 70 -0.14 -19.84 5.99
CA VAL A 70 -0.12 -18.82 4.92
C VAL A 70 -1.21 -19.08 3.88
N GLY A 71 -2.20 -19.90 4.23
CA GLY A 71 -3.38 -20.18 3.44
C GLY A 71 -4.51 -19.18 3.71
N TYR A 72 -5.63 -19.36 3.01
CA TYR A 72 -6.78 -18.46 3.07
C TYR A 72 -7.32 -18.30 4.51
N GLU A 73 -7.61 -19.40 5.20
CA GLU A 73 -8.17 -19.35 6.57
C GLU A 73 -7.24 -18.64 7.56
N ALA A 74 -5.93 -18.89 7.45
CA ALA A 74 -4.94 -18.23 8.30
C ALA A 74 -4.90 -16.71 8.05
N LEU A 75 -5.02 -16.28 6.78
CA LEU A 75 -5.13 -14.85 6.45
C LEU A 75 -6.40 -14.24 7.03
N GLN A 76 -7.55 -14.90 6.92
CA GLN A 76 -8.80 -14.38 7.51
C GLN A 76 -8.67 -14.19 9.02
N LYS A 77 -8.14 -15.20 9.74
CA LYS A 77 -7.88 -15.09 11.17
C LYS A 77 -6.89 -13.97 11.50
N HIS A 78 -5.86 -13.82 10.68
CA HIS A 78 -4.86 -12.76 10.85
C HIS A 78 -5.44 -11.37 10.67
N TYR A 79 -6.40 -11.19 9.76
CA TYR A 79 -7.07 -9.91 9.56
C TYR A 79 -7.84 -9.47 10.80
N GLU A 80 -8.60 -10.37 11.43
CA GLU A 80 -9.32 -10.06 12.67
C GLU A 80 -8.36 -9.74 13.82
N LEU A 81 -7.32 -10.56 14.03
CA LEU A 81 -6.30 -10.28 15.04
C LEU A 81 -5.58 -8.95 14.80
N SER A 82 -5.32 -8.62 13.53
CA SER A 82 -4.70 -7.36 13.15
C SER A 82 -5.61 -6.17 13.39
N LYS A 83 -6.92 -6.32 13.16
CA LYS A 83 -7.91 -5.28 13.45
C LYS A 83 -7.92 -4.94 14.94
N ASP A 84 -8.01 -5.95 15.80
CA ASP A 84 -7.99 -5.78 17.25
C ASP A 84 -6.68 -5.11 17.73
N ALA A 85 -5.54 -5.53 17.18
CA ALA A 85 -4.25 -4.96 17.52
C ALA A 85 -4.14 -3.48 17.10
N VAL A 86 -4.65 -3.13 15.92
CA VAL A 86 -4.67 -1.75 15.38
C VAL A 86 -5.53 -0.84 16.25
N GLU A 87 -6.70 -1.30 16.67
CA GLU A 87 -7.62 -0.56 17.54
C GLU A 87 -7.05 -0.39 18.95
N LYS A 88 -6.60 -1.48 19.58
CA LYS A 88 -6.04 -1.46 20.94
C LYS A 88 -4.82 -0.54 21.06
N LYS A 89 -3.96 -0.52 20.05
CA LYS A 89 -2.74 0.32 20.01
C LYS A 89 -3.00 1.74 19.48
N LYS A 90 -4.23 2.06 19.09
CA LYS A 90 -4.62 3.36 18.52
C LYS A 90 -3.75 3.78 17.33
N ILE A 91 -3.40 2.82 16.47
CA ILE A 91 -2.43 3.06 15.38
C ILE A 91 -2.99 4.05 14.37
N ARG A 92 -4.28 3.96 14.05
CA ARG A 92 -4.92 4.88 13.08
C ARG A 92 -4.90 6.31 13.61
N GLU A 93 -5.25 6.50 14.86
CA GLU A 93 -5.29 7.79 15.56
C GLU A 93 -3.93 8.46 15.57
N ASN A 94 -2.86 7.69 15.79
CA ASN A 94 -1.49 8.21 15.80
C ASN A 94 -0.95 8.49 14.38
N LEU A 95 -1.36 7.69 13.39
CA LEU A 95 -0.83 7.80 12.02
C LEU A 95 -1.48 8.94 11.22
N ARG A 96 -2.78 9.19 11.43
CA ARG A 96 -3.55 10.26 10.76
C ARG A 96 -2.90 11.64 10.82
N PRO A 97 -2.54 12.20 12.00
CA PRO A 97 -1.95 13.54 12.07
C PRO A 97 -0.58 13.61 11.38
N VAL A 98 0.20 12.52 11.42
CA VAL A 98 1.50 12.45 10.73
C VAL A 98 1.31 12.54 9.21
N ILE A 99 0.37 11.76 8.66
CA ILE A 99 0.06 11.81 7.22
C ILE A 99 -0.51 13.18 6.83
N ALA A 100 -1.45 13.72 7.61
CA ALA A 100 -2.06 15.02 7.33
C ALA A 100 -1.02 16.15 7.30
N GLN A 101 -0.07 16.15 8.24
CA GLN A 101 1.03 17.12 8.24
C GLN A 101 1.93 16.97 7.02
N ALA A 102 2.22 15.73 6.60
CA ALA A 102 3.01 15.48 5.40
C ALA A 102 2.27 15.94 4.12
N MET A 103 0.96 15.72 4.03
CA MET A 103 0.13 16.19 2.92
C MET A 103 0.16 17.71 2.77
N GLN A 104 0.13 18.47 3.86
CA GLN A 104 0.22 19.94 3.82
C GLN A 104 1.57 20.45 3.29
N LYS A 105 2.64 19.67 3.47
CA LYS A 105 4.01 20.06 3.09
C LYS A 105 4.43 19.49 1.73
N ALA A 106 3.85 18.38 1.31
CA ALA A 106 4.25 17.68 0.11
C ALA A 106 3.69 18.34 -1.15
N SER A 107 4.57 18.75 -2.05
CA SER A 107 4.21 19.26 -3.38
C SER A 107 4.22 18.18 -4.47
N SER A 108 4.62 16.94 -4.14
CA SER A 108 4.68 15.80 -5.06
C SER A 108 4.63 14.46 -4.34
N ARG A 109 4.42 13.38 -5.09
CA ARG A 109 4.47 11.98 -4.60
C ARG A 109 5.78 11.66 -3.89
N GLU A 110 6.90 12.06 -4.48
CA GLU A 110 8.26 11.86 -3.97
C GLU A 110 8.50 12.69 -2.72
N GLY A 111 7.97 13.92 -2.69
CA GLY A 111 7.98 14.77 -1.50
C GLY A 111 7.26 14.12 -0.33
N LEU A 112 6.07 13.55 -0.58
CA LEU A 112 5.32 12.81 0.43
C LEU A 112 6.10 11.58 0.91
N LYS A 113 6.60 10.74 -0.02
CA LYS A 113 7.40 9.55 0.31
C LYS A 113 8.60 9.91 1.19
N ARG A 114 9.31 11.01 0.89
CA ARG A 114 10.45 11.48 1.67
C ARG A 114 10.05 11.87 3.10
N LEU A 115 9.04 12.73 3.24
CA LEU A 115 8.55 13.20 4.54
C LEU A 115 8.06 12.04 5.42
N MET A 116 7.36 11.07 4.82
CA MET A 116 6.87 9.89 5.54
C MET A 116 8.00 8.95 5.94
N ARG A 117 9.02 8.77 5.09
CA ARG A 117 10.19 7.94 5.40
C ARG A 117 10.99 8.48 6.58
N GLU A 118 11.11 9.80 6.73
CA GLU A 118 11.71 10.45 7.92
C GLU A 118 10.97 10.11 9.22
N LYS A 119 9.70 9.70 9.12
CA LYS A 119 8.87 9.24 10.24
C LYS A 119 8.82 7.71 10.36
N GLY A 120 9.67 6.98 9.62
CA GLY A 120 9.68 5.51 9.63
C GLY A 120 8.45 4.90 8.95
N ILE A 121 7.84 5.61 8.00
CA ILE A 121 6.63 5.16 7.30
C ILE A 121 6.91 5.07 5.78
N GLY A 122 6.72 3.87 5.22
CA GLY A 122 6.72 3.65 3.78
C GLY A 122 5.39 4.08 3.16
N VAL A 123 5.44 4.59 1.92
CA VAL A 123 4.25 4.93 1.13
C VAL A 123 4.34 4.24 -0.23
N VAL A 124 3.32 3.44 -0.54
CA VAL A 124 3.17 2.75 -1.82
C VAL A 124 1.94 3.31 -2.52
N PHE A 125 2.14 3.89 -3.70
CA PHE A 125 1.05 4.29 -4.59
C PHE A 125 0.79 3.17 -5.58
N ARG A 126 -0.48 2.88 -5.84
CA ARG A 126 -0.91 2.05 -6.96
C ARG A 126 -1.52 2.95 -8.02
N GLU A 127 -0.99 2.82 -9.23
CA GLU A 127 -1.30 3.70 -10.35
C GLU A 127 -1.77 2.87 -11.53
N ASN A 128 -2.68 3.42 -12.31
CA ASN A 128 -3.00 2.86 -13.62
C ASN A 128 -2.00 3.36 -14.67
N GLU A 129 -2.14 2.90 -15.92
CA GLU A 129 -1.25 3.27 -17.03
C GLU A 129 -1.21 4.79 -17.31
N ALA A 130 -2.28 5.51 -16.98
CA ALA A 130 -2.35 6.96 -17.11
C ALA A 130 -1.73 7.72 -15.91
N GLY A 131 -1.12 7.02 -14.95
CA GLY A 131 -0.52 7.61 -13.75
C GLY A 131 -1.53 8.08 -12.70
N ARG A 132 -2.82 7.74 -12.84
CA ARG A 132 -3.84 8.05 -11.83
C ARG A 132 -3.68 7.10 -10.65
N ILE A 133 -3.56 7.68 -9.46
CA ILE A 133 -3.51 6.92 -8.21
C ILE A 133 -4.89 6.34 -7.96
N TYR A 134 -5.01 5.01 -7.89
CA TYR A 134 -6.24 4.33 -7.50
C TYR A 134 -6.13 3.70 -6.11
N GLY A 135 -4.90 3.55 -5.59
CA GLY A 135 -4.64 3.04 -4.25
C GLY A 135 -3.45 3.73 -3.61
N ILE A 136 -3.50 3.86 -2.29
CA ILE A 136 -2.36 4.27 -1.47
C ILE A 136 -2.31 3.39 -0.23
N THR A 137 -1.12 2.91 0.11
CA THR A 137 -0.88 2.06 1.28
C THR A 137 0.29 2.63 2.08
N PHE A 138 0.13 2.69 3.39
CA PHE A 138 1.14 3.13 4.35
C PHE A 138 1.69 1.92 5.11
N ILE A 139 3.02 1.85 5.23
CA ILE A 139 3.73 0.81 5.97
C ILE A 139 4.40 1.47 7.17
N ASP A 140 3.81 1.35 8.34
CA ASP A 140 4.40 1.79 9.60
C ASP A 140 5.37 0.70 10.09
N TYR A 141 6.68 0.94 9.94
CA TYR A 141 7.70 -0.03 10.31
C TYR A 141 7.89 -0.12 11.83
N GLN A 142 7.57 0.93 12.59
CA GLN A 142 7.71 0.95 14.04
C GLN A 142 6.62 0.11 14.70
N ASN A 143 5.36 0.31 14.32
CA ASN A 143 4.24 -0.47 14.82
C ASN A 143 4.04 -1.80 14.07
N ARG A 144 4.81 -2.00 12.98
CA ARG A 144 4.72 -3.13 12.05
C ARG A 144 3.31 -3.31 11.54
N THR A 145 2.74 -2.26 10.98
CA THR A 145 1.35 -2.24 10.51
C THR A 145 1.26 -1.69 9.11
N VAL A 146 0.41 -2.32 8.30
CA VAL A 146 0.11 -1.86 6.94
C VAL A 146 -1.35 -1.48 6.84
N LEU A 147 -1.59 -0.26 6.37
CA LEU A 147 -2.93 0.29 6.23
C LEU A 147 -3.08 0.90 4.85
N ASN A 148 -4.11 0.48 4.12
CA ASN A 148 -4.61 1.25 2.99
C ASN A 148 -5.12 2.59 3.49
N GLY A 149 -4.95 3.64 2.68
CA GLY A 149 -5.43 4.99 3.00
C GLY A 149 -6.92 5.03 3.34
N SER A 150 -7.74 4.21 2.65
CA SER A 150 -9.16 4.08 2.94
C SER A 150 -9.49 3.58 4.35
N ARG A 151 -8.58 2.88 5.04
CA ARG A 151 -8.74 2.48 6.46
C ARG A 151 -8.45 3.61 7.43
N LEU A 152 -7.73 4.63 6.99
CA LEU A 152 -7.40 5.80 7.79
C LEU A 152 -8.48 6.86 7.67
N GLY A 153 -9.24 6.90 6.58
CA GLY A 153 -10.34 7.86 6.41
C GLY A 153 -10.51 8.26 4.95
N LYS A 154 -11.60 8.95 4.62
CA LYS A 154 -11.86 9.41 3.26
C LYS A 154 -10.83 10.45 2.80
N GLU A 155 -10.34 11.25 3.74
CA GLU A 155 -9.30 12.26 3.59
C GLU A 155 -7.93 11.67 3.24
N PHE A 156 -7.73 10.36 3.45
CA PHE A 156 -6.50 9.64 3.08
C PHE A 156 -6.71 8.71 1.87
N SER A 157 -7.81 8.88 1.13
CA SER A 157 -8.09 8.10 -0.06
C SER A 157 -7.18 8.49 -1.23
N ALA A 158 -7.02 7.56 -2.19
CA ALA A 158 -6.25 7.80 -3.41
C ALA A 158 -6.71 9.05 -4.19
N ASN A 159 -8.02 9.34 -4.20
CA ASN A 159 -8.55 10.50 -4.91
C ASN A 159 -8.03 11.83 -4.33
N VAL A 160 -7.96 11.94 -3.00
CA VAL A 160 -7.42 13.15 -2.33
C VAL A 160 -5.96 13.37 -2.72
N PHE A 161 -5.17 12.30 -2.84
CA PHE A 161 -3.78 12.40 -3.29
C PHE A 161 -3.66 12.79 -4.77
N ASN A 162 -4.55 12.34 -5.65
CA ASN A 162 -4.57 12.85 -7.03
C ASN A 162 -4.79 14.37 -7.04
N GLU A 163 -5.84 14.85 -6.37
CA GLU A 163 -6.17 16.27 -6.31
C GLU A 163 -5.04 17.10 -5.71
N LEU A 164 -4.41 16.60 -4.63
CA LEU A 164 -3.27 17.27 -3.99
C LEU A 164 -2.11 17.49 -4.98
N PHE A 165 -1.74 16.47 -5.76
CA PHE A 165 -0.59 16.58 -6.66
C PHE A 165 -0.94 17.29 -7.98
N ASP A 166 -2.17 17.16 -8.46
CA ASP A 166 -2.66 17.86 -9.64
C ASP A 166 -2.75 19.37 -9.40
N ASN A 167 -3.31 19.82 -8.27
CA ASN A 167 -3.42 21.23 -7.93
C ASN A 167 -2.06 21.91 -7.77
N ASN A 168 -1.09 21.20 -7.15
CA ASN A 168 0.27 21.68 -7.02
C ASN A 168 0.96 21.84 -8.40
N SER A 169 0.67 20.94 -9.35
CA SER A 169 1.20 21.06 -10.72
C SER A 169 0.64 22.30 -11.44
N LYS A 170 -0.66 22.60 -11.28
CA LYS A 170 -1.32 23.76 -11.89
C LYS A 170 -0.78 25.08 -11.33
N GLN A 171 -0.68 25.22 -10.01
CA GLN A 171 -0.09 26.41 -9.38
C GLN A 171 1.36 26.64 -9.82
N ARG A 172 2.16 25.57 -9.96
CA ARG A 172 3.54 25.68 -10.43
C ARG A 172 3.64 26.15 -11.88
N ASN A 173 2.72 25.72 -12.74
CA ASN A 173 2.65 26.14 -14.14
C ASN A 173 2.17 27.60 -14.28
N GLU A 174 1.17 28.02 -13.50
CA GLU A 174 0.71 29.42 -13.45
C GLU A 174 1.80 30.39 -12.95
N THR A 175 2.56 29.99 -11.92
CA THR A 175 3.68 30.78 -11.39
C THR A 175 4.81 30.91 -12.42
N ARG A 176 5.08 29.86 -13.20
CA ARG A 176 6.07 29.89 -14.29
C ARG A 176 5.63 30.80 -15.44
N HIS A 177 4.37 30.74 -15.85
CA HIS A 177 3.84 31.62 -16.91
C HIS A 177 3.88 33.10 -16.52
N LYS A 178 3.56 33.45 -15.26
CA LYS A 178 3.69 34.82 -14.76
C LYS A 178 5.15 35.31 -14.69
N ALA A 179 6.10 34.41 -14.42
CA ALA A 179 7.52 34.75 -14.39
C ALA A 179 8.10 35.00 -15.80
N THR A 180 7.58 34.33 -16.84
CA THR A 180 8.01 34.53 -18.23
C THR A 180 7.38 35.76 -18.90
N ASP A 181 6.18 36.19 -18.47
CA ASP A 181 5.52 37.40 -18.99
C ASP A 181 6.09 38.71 -18.43
N ASN A 182 6.81 38.65 -17.30
CA ASN A 182 7.43 39.80 -16.64
C ASN A 182 8.90 40.05 -17.03
N GLN A 183 9.43 39.38 -18.06
CA GLN A 183 10.74 39.75 -18.62
C GLN A 183 10.57 40.96 -19.57
N PRO A 184 11.20 42.12 -19.27
CA PRO A 184 11.14 43.25 -20.18
C PRO A 184 11.79 42.87 -21.51
N ARG A 185 11.06 43.10 -22.60
CA ARG A 185 11.61 43.00 -23.96
C ARG A 185 12.65 44.12 -24.09
N GLY A 186 13.92 43.74 -24.08
CA GLY A 186 15.04 44.60 -24.47
C GLY A 186 15.04 44.86 -25.96
#